data_AF-F2NEH7-F1
#
_entry.id   AF-F2NEH7-F1
#
_cell.length_a   1.000
_cell.length_b   1.000
_cell.length_c   1.000
_cell.angle_alpha   90.00
_cell.angle_beta   90.00
_cell.angle_gamma   90.00
#
_symmetry.space_group_name_H-M   'P 1'
#
loop_
_entity.id
_entity.type
_entity.pdbx_description
1 polymer ?
#
loop_
_entity_poly.entity_id
_entity_poly.type
_entity_poly.pdbx_seq_one_letter_code
_entity_poly.pdbx_strand_id
1 'polypeptide(L)' 'MSGPKMPLRSLQNRLIWFFLFIMLIGLGAGYYFSSPLYTMVGLLGMGVVIGGLLRLVLDYRQLSKRR' A
#
# COMPACT_ATOMS: atom_id res chain seq x y z
N MET A 1 22.66 18.46 11.37
CA MET A 1 22.25 17.12 10.89
C MET A 1 20.97 17.26 10.06
N SER A 2 21.13 17.54 8.78
CA SER A 2 20.07 17.58 7.78
C SER A 2 19.76 16.14 7.37
N GLY A 3 18.90 15.46 8.14
CA GLY A 3 18.38 14.15 7.75
C GLY A 3 17.74 14.24 6.35
N PRO A 4 17.90 13.23 5.48
CA PRO A 4 17.36 13.28 4.14
C PRO A 4 15.85 13.50 4.24
N LYS A 5 15.39 14.68 3.84
CA LYS A 5 13.97 14.98 3.63
C LYS A 5 13.53 14.20 2.40
N MET A 6 13.53 12.87 2.47
CA MET A 6 12.74 12.10 1.52
C MET A 6 11.32 12.61 1.64
N PRO A 7 10.67 13.00 0.54
CA PRO A 7 9.26 13.32 0.60
C PRO A 7 8.54 12.05 1.05
N LEU A 8 8.19 11.97 2.33
CA LEU A 8 7.50 10.83 2.97
C LEU A 8 6.32 10.35 2.11
N ARG A 9 5.66 11.30 1.45
CA ARG A 9 4.59 11.08 0.48
C ARG A 9 4.99 10.28 -0.76
N SER A 10 6.18 10.53 -1.32
CA SER A 10 6.70 9.79 -2.49
C SER A 10 7.06 8.36 -2.12
N LEU A 11 7.68 8.15 -0.96
CA LEU A 11 7.98 6.81 -0.45
C LEU A 11 6.69 6.03 -0.18
N GLN A 12 5.72 6.66 0.48
CA GLN A 12 4.41 6.03 0.74
C GLN A 12 3.69 5.66 -0.56
N ASN A 13 3.70 6.54 -1.56
CA ASN A 13 3.06 6.24 -2.84
C ASN A 13 3.75 5.06 -3.56
N ARG A 14 5.09 5.02 -3.55
CA ARG A 14 5.86 3.89 -4.09
C ARG A 14 5.55 2.58 -3.37
N LEU A 15 5.44 2.61 -2.04
CA LEU A 15 5.07 1.43 -1.25
C LEU A 15 3.65 0.96 -1.59
N ILE A 16 2.68 1.87 -1.69
CA ILE A 16 1.30 1.52 -2.06
C ILE A 16 1.28 0.82 -3.42
N TRP A 17 1.96 1.38 -4.43
CA TRP A 17 2.05 0.76 -5.76
C TRP A 17 2.73 -0.61 -5.73
N PHE A 18 3.81 -0.75 -4.97
CA PHE A 18 4.52 -2.02 -4.81
C PHE A 18 3.63 -3.09 -4.18
N PHE A 19 2.94 -2.77 -3.08
CA PHE A 19 2.02 -3.72 -2.43
C PHE A 19 0.78 -4.02 -3.29
N LEU A 20 0.32 -3.07 -4.09
CA LEU A 20 -0.78 -3.27 -5.04
C LEU A 20 -0.38 -4.26 -6.14
N PHE A 21 0.87 -4.17 -6.62
CA PHE A 21 1.42 -5.15 -7.56
C PHE A 21 1.54 -6.55 -6.96
N ILE A 22 2.07 -6.67 -5.72
CA ILE A 22 2.14 -7.95 -5.00
C ILE A 22 0.74 -8.53 -4.78
N MET A 23 -0.24 -7.70 -4.42
CA MET A 23 -1.63 -8.11 -4.24
C MET A 23 -2.19 -8.73 -5.52
N LEU A 24 -2.00 -8.07 -6.67
CA LEU A 24 -2.47 -8.58 -7.96
C LEU A 24 -1.80 -9.90 -8.34
N ILE A 25 -0.48 -10.02 -8.12
CA ILE A 25 0.24 -11.27 -8.37
C ILE A 25 -0.25 -12.37 -7.43
N GLY A 26 -0.40 -12.08 -6.14
CA GLY A 26 -0.81 -13.06 -5.13
C GLY A 26 -2.22 -13.58 -5.38
N LEU A 27 -3.18 -12.70 -5.65
CA LEU A 27 -4.55 -13.09 -6.00
C LEU A 27 -4.62 -13.82 -7.34
N GLY A 28 -3.88 -13.35 -8.35
CA GLY A 28 -3.82 -14.00 -9.66
C GLY A 28 -3.21 -15.41 -9.59
N ALA A 29 -2.10 -15.56 -8.88
CA ALA A 29 -1.47 -16.86 -8.63
C ALA A 29 -2.35 -17.76 -7.75
N GLY A 30 -3.01 -17.20 -6.73
CA GLY A 30 -3.98 -17.92 -5.90
C GLY A 30 -5.14 -18.49 -6.69
N TYR A 31 -5.68 -17.71 -7.63
CA TYR A 31 -6.72 -18.15 -8.55
C TYR A 31 -6.21 -19.21 -9.54
N TYR A 32 -5.04 -19.00 -10.15
CA TYR A 32 -4.50 -19.91 -11.17
C TYR A 32 -4.08 -21.27 -10.61
N PHE A 33 -3.41 -21.28 -9.45
CA PHE A 33 -2.92 -22.52 -8.82
C PHE A 33 -3.90 -23.11 -7.80
N SER A 34 -5.08 -22.52 -7.62
CA SER A 34 -6.06 -22.89 -6.57
C SER A 34 -5.41 -23.03 -5.18
N SER A 35 -4.39 -22.22 -4.91
CA SER A 35 -3.57 -22.34 -3.72
C SER A 35 -3.99 -21.30 -2.68
N PRO A 36 -4.49 -21.72 -1.51
CA PRO A 36 -4.93 -20.80 -0.46
C PRO A 36 -3.78 -19.95 0.08
N LEU A 37 -2.54 -20.45 -0.02
CA LEU A 37 -1.33 -19.74 0.38
C LEU A 37 -1.13 -18.45 -0.42
N TYR A 38 -1.21 -18.52 -1.76
CA TYR A 38 -1.05 -17.34 -2.62
C TYR A 38 -2.21 -16.37 -2.46
N THR A 39 -3.44 -16.88 -2.30
CA THR A 39 -4.62 -16.06 -1.99
C THR A 39 -4.43 -15.30 -0.68
N MET A 40 -3.89 -15.94 0.37
CA MET A 40 -3.56 -15.26 1.63
C MET A 40 -2.50 -14.16 1.45
N VAL A 41 -1.45 -14.40 0.66
CA VAL A 41 -0.46 -13.36 0.33
C VAL A 41 -1.13 -12.18 -0.37
N GLY A 42 -2.04 -12.44 -1.32
CA GLY A 42 -2.84 -11.42 -1.98
C GLY A 42 -3.67 -10.59 -1.01
N LEU A 43 -4.37 -11.26 -0.08
CA LEU A 43 -5.19 -10.61 0.95
C LEU A 43 -4.35 -9.77 1.94
N LEU A 44 -3.17 -10.24 2.33
CA LEU A 44 -2.24 -9.46 3.15
C LEU A 44 -1.79 -8.18 2.41
N GLY A 45 -1.45 -8.30 1.12
CA GLY A 45 -1.13 -7.16 0.26
C GLY A 45 -2.29 -6.15 0.20
N MET A 46 -3.52 -6.63 0.07
CA MET A 46 -4.74 -5.80 0.08
C MET A 46 -4.87 -5.00 1.38
N GLY A 47 -4.64 -5.62 2.54
CA GLY A 47 -4.66 -4.93 3.84
C GLY A 47 -3.66 -3.78 3.92
N VAL A 48 -2.44 -4.00 3.42
CA VAL A 48 -1.39 -2.95 3.40
C VAL A 48 -1.78 -1.80 2.48
N VAL A 49 -2.34 -2.09 1.30
CA VAL A 49 -2.82 -1.05 0.35
C VAL A 49 -3.92 -0.21 0.98
N ILE A 50 -4.92 -0.83 1.61
CA ILE A 50 -6.02 -0.13 2.28
C ILE A 50 -5.48 0.75 3.42
N GLY A 51 -4.56 0.23 4.25
CA GLY A 51 -3.92 1.02 5.30
C GLY A 51 -3.11 2.20 4.76
N GLY A 52 -2.40 2.00 3.66
CA GLY A 52 -1.65 3.06 2.98
C GLY A 52 -2.54 4.16 2.41
N LEU A 53 -3.67 3.79 1.80
CA LEU A 53 -4.69 4.71 1.29
C LEU A 53 -5.38 5.48 2.42
N LEU A 54 -5.75 4.81 3.51
CA LEU A 54 -6.31 5.46 4.70
C LEU A 54 -5.35 6.53 5.26
N ARG A 55 -4.07 6.20 5.37
CA ARG A 55 -3.05 7.16 5.81
C ARG A 55 -2.94 8.35 4.86
N LEU A 56 -2.99 8.14 3.55
CA LEU A 56 -3.02 9.23 2.57
C LEU A 56 -4.24 10.15 2.79
N VAL A 57 -5.44 9.58 2.97
CA VAL A 57 -6.67 10.34 3.19
C VAL A 57 -6.59 11.16 4.49
N LEU A 58 -6.07 10.57 5.57
CA LEU A 58 -5.87 11.27 6.83
C LEU A 58 -4.87 12.43 6.69
N ASP A 59 -3.75 12.22 6.01
CA ASP A 59 -2.77 13.28 5.74
C ASP A 59 -3.38 14.43 4.91
N TYR A 60 -4.19 14.10 3.89
CA TYR A 60 -4.92 15.11 3.11
C TYR A 60 -5.90 15.92 3.97
N ARG A 61 -6.65 15.27 4.86
CA ARG A 61 -7.57 15.95 5.78
C ARG A 61 -6.84 16.86 6.77
N GLN A 62 -5.70 16.42 7.30
CA GLN A 62 -4.89 17.23 8.22
C GLN A 62 -4.29 18.47 7.54
N LEU A 63 -3.83 18.33 6.29
CA LEU A 63 -3.37 19.47 5.48
C LEU A 63 -4.49 20.47 5.19
N SER A 64 -5.70 19.99 4.89
CA SER A 64 -6.86 20.85 4.67
C SER A 64 -7.32 21.61 5.92
N LYS A 65 -7.04 21.09 7.12
CA LYS A 65 -7.40 21.73 8.40
C LYS A 65 -6.39 22.80 8.86
N ARG A 66 -5.21 22.85 8.24
CA ARG A 66 -4.16 23.85 8.51
C ARG A 66 -4.22 25.07 7.58
N ARG A 67 -5.10 25.06 6.58
CA ARG A 67 -5.51 26.23 5.81
C ARG A 67 -6.82 26.75 6.38
#